data_AF-A1VW55-F1
#
_entry.id   AF-A1VW55-F1
#
_cell.length_a   1.000
_cell.length_b   1.000
_cell.length_c   1.000
_cell.angle_alpha   90.00
_cell.angle_beta   90.00
_cell.angle_gamma   90.00
#
_symmetry.space_group_name_H-M   'P 1'
#
loop_
_entity.id
_entity.type
_entity.pdbx_description
1 polymer ?
#
loop_
_entity_poly.entity_id
_entity_poly.type
_entity_poly.pdbx_seq_one_letter_code
_entity_poly.pdbx_strand_id
1 'polypeptide(L)'
;MKSIQNTTPTGLPRDEYGALYTSQVLSQEQQLQLKDLLGKAVATGIVPEPFITSNKKEIDCLNLDIFDVLVFRGKVKGLVVQARSFWKNIRKGYTRIQKSYFLVMRSGKKLDIKELENSTCVKRAKNTAALGQLVNHYLGKTTVACKSGAKVAAWTGYKVLARDQKGSLVSAFDGSAYVPGIWREETATAGHRGGFYYYGDKEIAVTTTRSGATFAKSVSEGKSLVLCKVECAGKQVGYTGGKWAVSRLRVIEELEAVTLDVGT
;
A
#
# COMPACT_ATOMS: atom_id res chain seq x y z
N MET A 1 34.29 15.74 -20.54
CA MET A 1 32.82 15.65 -20.68
C MET A 1 32.41 14.19 -20.51
N LYS A 2 31.78 13.82 -19.39
CA LYS A 2 31.30 12.44 -19.18
C LYS A 2 30.02 12.27 -20.01
N SER A 3 30.09 11.38 -21.00
CA SER A 3 28.93 10.91 -21.76
C SER A 3 27.92 10.30 -20.80
N ILE A 4 26.76 10.93 -20.67
CA ILE A 4 25.62 10.37 -19.95
C ILE A 4 25.07 9.27 -20.84
N GLN A 5 25.43 8.02 -20.55
CA GLN A 5 24.79 6.87 -21.15
C GLN A 5 23.33 6.87 -20.69
N ASN A 6 22.43 7.31 -21.57
CA ASN A 6 21.00 7.14 -21.41
C ASN A 6 20.69 5.64 -21.47
N THR A 7 20.65 4.98 -20.31
CA THR A 7 20.12 3.63 -20.21
C THR A 7 18.65 3.67 -20.62
N THR A 8 18.35 3.12 -21.81
CA THR A 8 16.97 2.95 -22.26
C THR A 8 16.20 2.16 -21.20
N PRO A 9 15.07 2.66 -20.67
CA PRO A 9 14.31 1.93 -19.68
C PRO A 9 13.90 0.58 -20.27
N THR A 10 14.35 -0.53 -19.69
CA THR A 10 14.10 -1.90 -20.18
C THR A 10 12.67 -2.39 -19.94
N GLY A 11 11.71 -1.48 -19.74
CA GLY A 11 10.34 -1.80 -19.34
C GLY A 11 9.30 -0.91 -20.04
N LEU A 12 8.04 -1.34 -20.00
CA LEU A 12 6.94 -0.56 -20.56
C LEU A 12 6.82 0.80 -19.85
N PRO A 13 6.55 1.89 -20.58
CA PRO A 13 6.38 3.22 -19.99
C PRO A 13 5.13 3.25 -19.12
N ARG A 14 5.31 3.65 -17.86
CA ARG A 14 4.25 3.65 -16.83
C ARG A 14 4.29 4.91 -15.99
N ASP A 15 3.13 5.30 -15.47
CA ASP A 15 3.01 6.40 -14.51
C ASP A 15 3.51 6.03 -13.11
N GLU A 16 3.48 7.00 -12.20
CA GLU A 16 3.91 6.82 -10.80
C GLU A 16 3.10 5.74 -10.05
N TYR A 17 1.87 5.47 -10.49
CA TYR A 17 0.98 4.46 -9.93
C TYR A 17 1.11 3.09 -10.59
N GLY A 18 1.89 2.98 -11.67
CA GLY A 18 2.13 1.77 -12.44
C GLY A 18 1.15 1.56 -13.60
N ALA A 19 0.28 2.52 -13.90
CA ALA A 19 -0.58 2.47 -15.08
C ALA A 19 0.26 2.65 -16.35
N LEU A 20 -0.11 1.97 -17.42
CA LEU A 20 0.54 1.96 -18.71
C LEU A 20 0.24 3.27 -19.47
N TYR A 21 1.28 3.92 -19.99
CA TYR A 21 1.09 5.01 -20.95
C TYR A 21 0.69 4.44 -22.32
N THR A 22 -0.60 4.13 -22.48
CA THR A 22 -1.14 3.46 -23.66
C THR A 22 -0.83 4.18 -24.97
N SER A 23 -0.77 5.52 -24.97
CA SER A 23 -0.41 6.33 -26.14
C SER A 23 1.02 6.12 -26.62
N GLN A 24 1.93 5.63 -25.76
CA GLN A 24 3.33 5.38 -26.11
C GLN A 24 3.58 3.95 -26.62
N VAL A 25 2.62 3.04 -26.43
CA VAL A 25 2.79 1.60 -26.72
C VAL A 25 1.74 1.01 -27.63
N LEU A 26 0.66 1.74 -27.92
CA LEU A 26 -0.42 1.32 -28.81
C LEU A 26 -0.57 2.26 -29.99
N SER A 27 -0.86 1.71 -31.17
CA SER A 27 -1.30 2.50 -32.33
C SER A 27 -2.63 3.20 -32.06
N GLN A 28 -2.97 4.24 -32.82
CA GLN A 28 -4.27 4.92 -32.69
C GLN A 28 -5.46 3.95 -32.84
N GLU A 29 -5.37 3.01 -33.79
CA GLU A 29 -6.41 1.99 -33.98
C GLU A 29 -6.56 1.10 -32.73
N GLN A 30 -5.43 0.66 -32.13
CA GLN A 30 -5.45 -0.13 -30.91
C GLN A 30 -5.99 0.66 -29.72
N GLN A 31 -5.72 1.97 -29.64
CA GLN A 31 -6.30 2.83 -28.61
C GLN A 31 -7.82 2.94 -28.74
N LEU A 32 -8.35 3.04 -29.96
CA LEU A 32 -9.80 3.01 -30.19
C LEU A 32 -10.40 1.66 -29.79
N GLN A 33 -9.76 0.54 -30.16
CA GLN A 33 -10.19 -0.79 -29.76
C GLN A 33 -10.14 -1.01 -28.24
N LEU A 34 -9.13 -0.45 -27.55
CA LEU A 34 -9.03 -0.45 -26.10
C LEU A 34 -10.21 0.30 -25.48
N LYS A 35 -10.53 1.50 -25.97
CA LYS A 35 -11.67 2.30 -25.49
C LYS A 35 -13.00 1.57 -25.70
N ASP A 36 -13.20 0.96 -26.87
CA ASP A 36 -14.37 0.12 -27.17
C ASP A 36 -14.50 -1.04 -26.18
N LEU A 37 -13.40 -1.77 -25.93
CA LEU A 37 -13.40 -2.90 -25.01
C LEU A 37 -13.67 -2.48 -23.56
N LEU A 38 -13.05 -1.38 -23.11
CA LEU A 38 -13.27 -0.83 -21.77
C LEU A 38 -14.71 -0.35 -21.59
N GLY A 39 -15.26 0.38 -22.56
CA GLY A 39 -16.65 0.85 -22.54
C GLY A 39 -17.64 -0.31 -22.46
N LYS A 40 -17.40 -1.39 -23.24
CA LYS A 40 -18.20 -2.63 -23.14
C LYS A 40 -18.10 -3.30 -21.78
N ALA A 41 -16.91 -3.29 -21.16
CA ALA A 41 -16.73 -3.84 -19.82
C ALA A 41 -17.48 -3.03 -18.76
N VAL A 42 -17.43 -1.70 -18.82
CA VAL A 42 -18.21 -0.82 -17.94
C VAL A 42 -19.71 -1.03 -18.12
N ALA A 43 -20.19 -1.16 -19.36
CA ALA A 43 -21.60 -1.40 -19.66
C ALA A 43 -22.15 -2.74 -19.09
N THR A 44 -21.30 -3.67 -18.67
CA THR A 44 -21.75 -4.89 -17.96
C THR A 44 -22.14 -4.64 -16.51
N GLY A 45 -21.73 -3.52 -15.91
CA GLY A 45 -21.87 -3.23 -14.48
C GLY A 45 -20.85 -3.95 -13.58
N ILE A 46 -20.03 -4.85 -14.11
CA ILE A 46 -18.99 -5.55 -13.33
C ILE A 46 -17.78 -4.64 -13.10
N VAL A 47 -17.31 -3.96 -14.16
CA VAL A 47 -16.31 -2.90 -14.03
C VAL A 47 -17.07 -1.61 -13.69
N PRO A 48 -16.75 -0.91 -12.59
CA PRO A 48 -17.48 0.29 -12.20
C PRO A 48 -17.27 1.43 -13.21
N GLU A 49 -18.31 2.22 -13.40
CA GLU A 49 -18.26 3.40 -14.26
C GLU A 49 -17.41 4.50 -13.61
N PRO A 50 -16.47 5.14 -14.36
CA PRO A 50 -15.73 6.28 -13.85
C PRO A 50 -16.67 7.45 -13.52
N PHE A 51 -16.40 8.13 -12.41
CA PHE A 51 -17.15 9.33 -12.04
C PHE A 51 -16.27 10.32 -11.29
N ILE A 52 -16.73 11.57 -11.22
CA ILE A 52 -16.20 12.58 -10.31
C ILE A 52 -17.37 13.40 -9.76
N THR A 53 -17.46 13.46 -8.45
CA THR A 53 -18.37 14.35 -7.72
C THR A 53 -17.55 15.22 -6.79
N SER A 54 -17.90 16.50 -6.73
CA SER A 54 -17.21 17.48 -5.90
C SER A 54 -18.22 18.47 -5.36
N ASN A 55 -18.18 18.70 -4.06
CA ASN A 55 -18.99 19.71 -3.38
C ASN A 55 -18.14 20.45 -2.32
N LYS A 56 -18.74 21.39 -1.61
CA LYS A 56 -18.02 22.19 -0.59
C LYS A 56 -17.50 21.38 0.61
N LYS A 57 -17.93 20.13 0.78
CA LYS A 57 -17.61 19.25 1.92
C LYS A 57 -16.71 18.09 1.51
N GLU A 58 -16.85 17.56 0.30
CA GLU A 58 -16.14 16.36 -0.12
C GLU A 58 -15.85 16.33 -1.62
N ILE A 59 -14.87 15.50 -1.97
CA ILE A 59 -14.55 15.08 -3.33
C ILE A 59 -14.63 13.55 -3.33
N ASP A 60 -15.34 12.98 -4.30
CA ASP A 60 -15.39 11.54 -4.52
C ASP A 60 -15.20 11.27 -6.02
N CYS A 61 -14.26 10.39 -6.37
CA CYS A 61 -14.04 10.03 -7.76
C CYS A 61 -13.63 8.56 -7.91
N LEU A 62 -13.92 8.02 -9.09
CA LEU A 62 -13.45 6.73 -9.55
C LEU A 62 -12.79 6.90 -10.91
N ASN A 63 -11.54 6.47 -11.01
CA ASN A 63 -10.79 6.44 -12.26
C ASN A 63 -10.49 4.99 -12.67
N LEU A 64 -10.44 4.75 -13.98
CA LEU A 64 -10.02 3.47 -14.56
C LEU A 64 -8.62 3.61 -15.17
N ASP A 65 -7.66 2.89 -14.62
CA ASP A 65 -6.28 2.88 -15.07
C ASP A 65 -5.95 1.57 -15.78
N ILE A 66 -5.28 1.64 -16.93
CA ILE A 66 -4.87 0.45 -17.69
C ILE A 66 -3.51 -0.03 -17.19
N PHE A 67 -3.42 -1.27 -16.72
CA PHE A 67 -2.18 -1.87 -16.23
C PHE A 67 -1.48 -2.74 -17.26
N ASP A 68 -2.22 -3.36 -18.18
CA ASP A 68 -1.65 -4.11 -19.30
C ASP A 68 -2.69 -4.33 -20.41
N VAL A 69 -2.20 -4.60 -21.62
CA VAL A 69 -3.03 -4.78 -22.82
C VAL A 69 -2.51 -5.97 -23.60
N LEU A 70 -3.36 -6.97 -23.84
CA LEU A 70 -3.03 -8.08 -24.74
C LEU A 70 -3.45 -7.72 -26.16
N VAL A 71 -2.46 -7.56 -27.04
CA VAL A 71 -2.66 -7.39 -28.48
C VAL A 71 -2.33 -8.70 -29.19
N PHE A 72 -3.25 -9.19 -30.02
CA PHE A 72 -3.04 -10.39 -30.84
C PHE A 72 -3.49 -10.13 -32.27
N ARG A 73 -2.57 -10.30 -33.23
CA ARG A 73 -2.80 -10.04 -34.67
C ARG A 73 -3.40 -8.64 -34.90
N GLY A 74 -2.78 -7.63 -34.30
CA GLY A 74 -3.22 -6.22 -34.39
C GLY A 74 -4.47 -5.85 -33.59
N LYS A 75 -5.14 -6.83 -32.95
CA LYS A 75 -6.39 -6.59 -32.21
C LYS A 75 -6.20 -6.61 -30.70
N VAL A 76 -6.82 -5.67 -29.99
CA VAL A 76 -6.90 -5.71 -28.53
C VAL A 76 -7.83 -6.84 -28.10
N LYS A 77 -7.29 -7.80 -27.34
CA LYS A 77 -7.98 -9.01 -26.88
C LYS A 77 -8.20 -9.07 -25.39
N GLY A 78 -7.43 -8.32 -24.60
CA GLY A 78 -7.63 -8.28 -23.17
C GLY A 78 -6.96 -7.10 -22.50
N LEU A 79 -7.44 -6.78 -21.31
CA LEU A 79 -6.99 -5.66 -20.49
C LEU A 79 -6.83 -6.13 -19.06
N VAL A 80 -5.83 -5.60 -18.36
CA VAL A 80 -5.86 -5.52 -16.90
C VAL A 80 -6.17 -4.08 -16.52
N VAL A 81 -7.25 -3.87 -15.78
CA VAL A 81 -7.78 -2.55 -15.43
C VAL A 81 -7.80 -2.41 -13.91
N GLN A 82 -7.38 -1.28 -13.39
CA GLN A 82 -7.63 -0.90 -12.00
C GLN A 82 -8.79 0.08 -11.95
N ALA A 83 -9.77 -0.18 -11.10
CA ALA A 83 -10.70 0.84 -10.61
C ALA A 83 -10.15 1.41 -9.31
N ARG A 84 -9.89 2.71 -9.29
CA ARG A 84 -9.38 3.43 -8.12
C ARG A 84 -10.41 4.44 -7.65
N SER A 85 -10.99 4.21 -6.48
CA SER A 85 -11.82 5.21 -5.81
C SER A 85 -10.95 6.10 -4.91
N PHE A 86 -11.27 7.38 -4.90
CA PHE A 86 -10.68 8.37 -4.03
C PHE A 86 -11.79 9.24 -3.44
N TRP A 87 -11.90 9.22 -2.12
CA TRP A 87 -12.79 10.11 -1.39
C TRP A 87 -11.97 10.99 -0.44
N LYS A 88 -12.31 12.28 -0.36
CA LYS A 88 -11.69 13.25 0.55
C LYS A 88 -12.73 14.14 1.19
N ASN A 89 -12.74 14.20 2.51
CA ASN A 89 -13.45 15.24 3.26
C ASN A 89 -12.60 16.52 3.31
N ILE A 90 -13.09 17.60 2.71
CA ILE A 90 -12.37 18.87 2.62
C ILE A 90 -12.20 19.52 3.99
N ARG A 91 -13.22 19.44 4.85
CA ARG A 91 -13.21 20.11 6.17
C ARG A 91 -12.37 19.37 7.21
N LYS A 92 -12.49 18.04 7.23
CA LYS A 92 -11.82 17.19 8.22
C LYS A 92 -10.46 16.67 7.75
N GLY A 93 -10.14 16.84 6.47
CA GLY A 93 -8.89 16.35 5.87
C GLY A 93 -8.82 14.83 5.70
N TYR A 94 -9.86 14.09 6.06
CA TYR A 94 -9.91 12.63 5.92
C TYR A 94 -9.88 12.21 4.46
N THR A 95 -9.17 11.12 4.19
CA THR A 95 -9.07 10.53 2.85
C THR A 95 -9.34 9.03 2.93
N ARG A 96 -9.95 8.49 1.87
CA ARG A 96 -10.14 7.06 1.68
C ARG A 96 -9.79 6.72 0.24
N ILE A 97 -8.98 5.67 0.06
CA ILE A 97 -8.61 5.16 -1.26
C ILE A 97 -8.97 3.68 -1.29
N GLN A 98 -9.72 3.26 -2.30
CA GLN A 98 -9.97 1.85 -2.57
C GLN A 98 -9.52 1.49 -3.98
N LYS A 99 -9.09 0.25 -4.16
CA LYS A 99 -8.57 -0.26 -5.43
C LYS A 99 -9.15 -1.64 -5.66
N SER A 100 -9.73 -1.85 -6.83
CA SER A 100 -10.12 -3.15 -7.36
C SER A 100 -9.47 -3.35 -8.72
N TYR A 101 -9.18 -4.59 -9.09
CA TYR A 101 -8.55 -4.90 -10.37
C TYR A 101 -9.39 -5.91 -11.14
N PHE A 102 -9.43 -5.75 -12.45
CA PHE A 102 -10.24 -6.58 -13.33
C PHE A 102 -9.39 -7.07 -14.50
N LEU A 103 -9.51 -8.36 -14.81
CA LEU A 103 -9.10 -8.93 -16.07
C LEU A 103 -10.31 -8.90 -17.01
N VAL A 104 -10.17 -8.23 -18.14
CA VAL A 104 -11.19 -8.17 -19.20
C VAL A 104 -10.66 -8.91 -20.41
N MET A 105 -11.41 -9.88 -20.94
CA MET A 105 -11.03 -10.70 -22.08
C MET A 105 -12.12 -10.73 -23.14
N ARG A 106 -11.73 -10.53 -24.40
CA ARG A 106 -12.61 -10.63 -25.57
C ARG A 106 -12.37 -11.94 -26.32
N SER A 107 -13.34 -12.84 -26.26
CA SER A 107 -13.36 -14.08 -27.04
C SER A 107 -14.46 -14.01 -28.10
N GLY A 108 -14.08 -13.63 -29.32
CA GLY A 108 -15.04 -13.36 -30.40
C GLY A 108 -15.99 -12.20 -30.06
N LYS A 109 -17.28 -12.53 -29.89
CA LYS A 109 -18.34 -11.60 -29.46
C LYS A 109 -18.59 -11.62 -27.95
N LYS A 110 -18.05 -12.59 -27.22
CA LYS A 110 -18.22 -12.72 -25.76
C LYS A 110 -17.17 -11.88 -25.03
N LEU A 111 -17.60 -11.32 -23.90
CA LEU A 111 -16.77 -10.61 -22.95
C LEU A 111 -16.72 -11.42 -21.66
N ASP A 112 -15.51 -11.70 -21.18
CA ASP A 112 -15.26 -12.36 -19.90
C ASP A 112 -14.56 -11.36 -18.98
N ILE A 113 -15.08 -11.19 -17.77
CA ILE A 113 -14.60 -10.21 -16.79
C ILE A 113 -14.44 -10.92 -15.45
N LYS A 114 -13.23 -10.85 -14.91
CA LYS A 114 -12.88 -11.46 -13.64
C LYS A 114 -12.23 -10.43 -12.73
N GLU A 115 -12.74 -10.30 -11.51
CA GLU A 115 -12.06 -9.53 -10.46
C GLU A 115 -10.79 -10.25 -10.01
N LEU A 116 -9.72 -9.49 -9.82
CA LEU A 116 -8.39 -9.96 -9.48
C LEU A 116 -8.05 -9.62 -8.03
N GLU A 117 -7.22 -10.44 -7.42
CA GLU A 117 -6.72 -10.17 -6.07
C GLU A 117 -5.82 -8.91 -6.03
N ASN A 118 -6.16 -7.99 -5.14
CA ASN A 118 -5.55 -6.65 -5.06
C ASN A 118 -4.05 -6.63 -4.68
N SER A 119 -3.59 -7.64 -3.93
CA SER A 119 -2.32 -7.59 -3.19
C SER A 119 -1.06 -7.52 -4.07
N THR A 120 -1.11 -8.04 -5.30
CA THR A 120 0.09 -8.21 -6.15
C THR A 120 0.01 -7.57 -7.54
N CYS A 121 -1.15 -7.13 -8.00
CA CYS A 121 -1.33 -6.68 -9.39
C CYS A 121 -0.37 -5.55 -9.81
N VAL A 122 -0.30 -4.47 -9.02
CA VAL A 122 0.63 -3.34 -9.30
C VAL A 122 2.09 -3.78 -9.27
N LYS A 123 2.46 -4.63 -8.30
CA LYS A 123 3.84 -5.11 -8.14
C LYS A 123 4.27 -5.93 -9.35
N ARG A 124 3.37 -6.77 -9.89
CA ARG A 124 3.61 -7.57 -11.11
C ARG A 124 3.64 -6.71 -12.36
N ALA A 125 2.72 -5.76 -12.50
CA ALA A 125 2.67 -4.86 -13.65
C ALA A 125 3.99 -4.11 -13.86
N LYS A 126 4.60 -3.60 -12.77
CA LYS A 126 5.91 -2.94 -12.81
C LYS A 126 7.08 -3.83 -13.27
N ASN A 127 6.90 -5.15 -13.31
CA ASN A 127 7.91 -6.10 -13.77
C ASN A 127 7.65 -6.62 -15.20
N THR A 128 6.62 -6.13 -15.87
CA THR A 128 6.36 -6.47 -17.28
C THR A 128 7.25 -5.66 -18.22
N ALA A 129 7.82 -6.34 -19.20
CA ALA A 129 8.65 -5.76 -20.25
C ALA A 129 7.93 -5.73 -21.62
N ALA A 130 6.84 -6.48 -21.76
CA ALA A 130 6.08 -6.55 -23.00
C ALA A 130 4.57 -6.55 -22.74
N LEU A 131 3.82 -6.03 -23.72
CA LEU A 131 2.36 -6.00 -23.70
C LEU A 131 1.78 -7.42 -23.57
N GLY A 132 0.77 -7.55 -22.72
CA GLY A 132 0.03 -8.79 -22.51
C GLY A 132 0.70 -9.78 -21.56
N GLN A 133 1.89 -9.48 -21.01
CA GLN A 133 2.55 -10.36 -20.03
C GLN A 133 1.75 -10.49 -18.72
N LEU A 134 1.16 -9.40 -18.22
CA LEU A 134 0.32 -9.43 -17.03
C LEU A 134 -1.03 -10.07 -17.33
N VAL A 135 -1.60 -9.82 -18.51
CA VAL A 135 -2.81 -10.52 -18.96
C VAL A 135 -2.57 -12.02 -19.01
N ASN A 136 -1.50 -12.46 -19.69
CA ASN A 136 -1.13 -13.88 -19.79
C ASN A 136 -0.81 -14.50 -18.42
N HIS A 137 -0.33 -13.71 -17.46
CA HIS A 137 -0.16 -14.17 -16.09
C HIS A 137 -1.48 -14.54 -15.43
N TYR A 138 -2.48 -13.67 -15.50
CA TYR A 138 -3.80 -13.95 -14.92
C TYR A 138 -4.58 -15.02 -15.69
N LEU A 139 -4.21 -15.29 -16.94
CA LEU A 139 -4.67 -16.44 -17.71
C LEU A 139 -3.91 -17.75 -17.41
N GLY A 140 -2.91 -17.73 -16.52
CA GLY A 140 -2.10 -18.91 -16.16
C GLY A 140 -1.12 -19.37 -17.25
N LYS A 141 -0.88 -18.55 -18.28
CA LYS A 141 0.02 -18.90 -19.41
C LYS A 141 1.48 -18.58 -19.12
N THR A 142 1.74 -17.56 -18.30
CA THR A 142 3.09 -17.11 -17.94
C THR A 142 3.15 -16.73 -16.46
N THR A 143 4.35 -16.71 -15.88
CA THR A 143 4.52 -16.22 -14.51
C THR A 143 5.26 -14.89 -14.52
N VAL A 144 4.59 -13.83 -14.07
CA VAL A 144 5.24 -12.54 -13.83
C VAL A 144 5.57 -12.46 -12.35
N ALA A 145 6.82 -12.74 -11.97
CA ALA A 145 7.24 -12.65 -10.58
C ALA A 145 7.05 -11.22 -10.05
N CYS A 146 6.62 -11.09 -8.79
CA CYS A 146 6.90 -9.87 -8.05
C CYS A 146 8.41 -9.86 -7.82
N LYS A 147 9.16 -8.88 -8.34
CA LYS A 147 10.51 -8.63 -7.84
C LYS A 147 10.37 -8.50 -6.33
N SER A 148 10.91 -9.48 -5.60
CA SER A 148 11.11 -9.34 -4.17
C SER A 148 11.87 -8.04 -4.04
N GLY A 149 11.26 -7.03 -3.39
CA GLY A 149 11.98 -5.80 -3.08
C GLY A 149 13.33 -6.19 -2.49
N ALA A 150 14.38 -5.44 -2.80
CA ALA A 150 15.68 -5.63 -2.15
C ALA A 150 15.40 -5.90 -0.66
N LYS A 151 15.91 -7.02 -0.12
CA LYS A 151 15.69 -7.40 1.28
C LYS A 151 15.99 -6.15 2.10
N VAL A 152 14.93 -5.48 2.56
CA VAL A 152 15.11 -4.26 3.31
C VAL A 152 15.77 -4.71 4.59
N ALA A 153 17.01 -4.26 4.81
CA ALA A 153 17.74 -4.62 6.02
C ALA A 153 16.82 -4.41 7.20
N ALA A 154 16.60 -5.47 7.96
CA ALA A 154 15.80 -5.43 9.16
C ALA A 154 16.73 -5.18 10.34
N TRP A 155 16.26 -4.42 11.31
CA TRP A 155 16.99 -4.18 12.55
C TRP A 155 16.04 -4.29 13.74
N THR A 156 16.63 -4.40 14.92
CA THR A 156 15.88 -4.50 16.18
C THR A 156 15.56 -3.11 16.71
N GLY A 157 14.39 -2.99 17.31
CA GLY A 157 14.01 -1.85 18.14
C GLY A 157 13.09 -2.27 19.28
N TYR A 158 12.58 -1.29 20.01
CA TYR A 158 11.74 -1.49 21.18
C TYR A 158 10.48 -0.63 21.12
N LYS A 159 9.33 -1.23 21.43
CA LYS A 159 8.03 -0.55 21.41
C LYS A 159 7.22 -0.94 22.63
N VAL A 160 6.63 0.04 23.29
CA VAL A 160 5.64 -0.21 24.34
C VAL A 160 4.25 -0.33 23.71
N LEU A 161 3.54 -1.39 24.07
CA LEU A 161 2.17 -1.71 23.69
C LEU A 161 1.30 -1.84 24.95
N ALA A 162 -0.02 -1.89 24.79
CA ALA A 162 -0.94 -2.22 25.86
C ALA A 162 -1.51 -3.62 25.67
N ARG A 163 -1.98 -4.25 26.76
CA ARG A 163 -2.85 -5.42 26.69
C ARG A 163 -4.32 -5.00 26.72
N ASP A 164 -5.13 -5.59 25.85
CA ASP A 164 -6.59 -5.49 25.93
C ASP A 164 -7.16 -6.47 27.00
N GLN A 165 -8.49 -6.46 27.16
CA GLN A 165 -9.18 -7.33 28.12
C GLN A 165 -9.02 -8.83 27.83
N LYS A 166 -8.66 -9.21 26.60
CA LYS A 166 -8.39 -10.59 26.18
C LYS A 166 -6.90 -10.94 26.30
N GLY A 167 -6.08 -10.03 26.81
CA GLY A 167 -4.63 -10.17 26.90
C GLY A 167 -3.90 -9.97 25.58
N SER A 168 -4.56 -9.54 24.50
CA SER A 168 -3.90 -9.32 23.21
C SER A 168 -3.11 -8.02 23.18
N LEU A 169 -1.98 -8.01 22.47
CA LEU A 169 -1.17 -6.79 22.27
C LEU A 169 -1.89 -5.82 21.33
N VAL A 170 -2.08 -4.60 21.81
CA VAL A 170 -2.74 -3.51 21.08
C VAL A 170 -1.96 -2.20 21.22
N SER A 171 -2.16 -1.30 20.27
CA SER A 171 -1.74 0.08 20.39
C SER A 171 -2.37 0.73 21.61
N ALA A 172 -1.55 1.34 22.47
CA ALA A 172 -2.08 2.12 23.60
C ALA A 172 -2.92 3.32 23.13
N PHE A 173 -2.70 3.84 21.92
CA PHE A 173 -3.38 5.04 21.41
C PHE A 173 -4.76 4.75 20.82
N ASP A 174 -4.87 3.77 19.92
CA ASP A 174 -6.08 3.52 19.13
C ASP A 174 -6.64 2.09 19.28
N GLY A 175 -6.02 1.24 20.11
CA GLY A 175 -6.44 -0.14 20.31
C GLY A 175 -6.19 -1.07 19.12
N SER A 176 -5.52 -0.62 18.05
CA SER A 176 -5.24 -1.47 16.89
C SER A 176 -4.30 -2.63 17.24
N ALA A 177 -4.60 -3.83 16.75
CA ALA A 177 -3.93 -5.07 17.15
C ALA A 177 -2.48 -5.21 16.63
N TYR A 178 -1.59 -5.74 17.47
CA TYR A 178 -0.22 -6.09 17.14
C TYR A 178 -0.03 -7.60 17.31
N VAL A 179 -0.37 -8.36 16.28
CA VAL A 179 -0.19 -9.82 16.28
C VAL A 179 1.32 -10.15 16.18
N PRO A 180 1.91 -10.91 17.11
CA PRO A 180 3.32 -11.32 17.03
C PRO A 180 3.67 -11.97 15.69
N GLY A 181 4.84 -11.64 15.15
CA GLY A 181 5.35 -12.15 13.88
C GLY A 181 4.75 -11.53 12.61
N ILE A 182 3.65 -10.79 12.71
CA ILE A 182 2.95 -10.18 11.57
C ILE A 182 3.45 -8.75 11.32
N TRP A 183 3.90 -8.48 10.09
CA TRP A 183 4.29 -7.14 9.65
C TRP A 183 3.09 -6.22 9.57
N ARG A 184 3.19 -5.08 10.26
CA ARG A 184 2.37 -3.90 9.99
C ARG A 184 3.12 -2.98 9.04
N GLU A 185 2.41 -2.38 8.09
CA GLU A 185 2.99 -1.51 7.06
C GLU A 185 2.21 -0.19 6.95
N GLU A 186 2.92 0.93 7.12
CA GLU A 186 2.39 2.28 6.97
C GLU A 186 3.57 3.21 6.70
N THR A 187 3.53 4.05 5.67
CA THR A 187 4.69 4.89 5.32
C THR A 187 5.08 5.85 6.45
N ALA A 188 6.32 5.77 6.92
CA ALA A 188 6.86 6.74 7.86
C ALA A 188 6.97 8.14 7.23
N THR A 189 6.38 9.13 7.91
CA THR A 189 6.33 10.52 7.45
C THR A 189 6.81 11.49 8.54
N ALA A 190 7.30 12.65 8.10
CA ALA A 190 7.65 13.74 9.01
C ALA A 190 6.39 14.27 9.73
N GLY A 191 6.57 14.89 10.90
CA GLY A 191 5.48 15.56 11.63
C GLY A 191 4.45 14.61 12.26
N HIS A 192 4.85 13.39 12.62
CA HIS A 192 4.01 12.40 13.33
C HIS A 192 2.74 11.93 12.58
N ARG A 193 2.73 11.97 11.25
CA ARG A 193 1.53 11.67 10.43
C ARG A 193 1.46 10.24 9.86
N GLY A 194 2.38 9.36 10.21
CA GLY A 194 2.35 7.97 9.77
C GLY A 194 3.59 7.17 10.14
N GLY A 195 3.49 5.86 9.97
CA GLY A 195 4.48 4.90 10.39
C GLY A 195 4.31 4.48 11.85
N PHE A 196 5.07 3.48 12.26
CA PHE A 196 4.96 2.90 13.59
C PHE A 196 6.09 3.39 14.50
N TYR A 197 5.70 3.92 15.67
CA TYR A 197 6.67 4.46 16.61
C TYR A 197 7.43 3.37 17.37
N TYR A 198 8.74 3.58 17.56
CA TYR A 198 9.64 2.71 18.31
C TYR A 198 10.85 3.50 18.85
N TYR A 199 11.65 2.85 19.69
CA TYR A 199 12.93 3.33 20.21
C TYR A 199 14.05 2.39 19.77
N GLY A 200 15.22 2.94 19.44
CA GLY A 200 16.39 2.13 19.08
C GLY A 200 17.03 1.40 20.27
N ASP A 201 16.76 1.90 21.47
CA ASP A 201 17.40 1.47 22.72
C ASP A 201 16.33 1.08 23.75
N LYS A 202 16.61 0.03 24.53
CA LYS A 202 15.66 -0.57 25.47
C LYS A 202 15.45 0.35 26.66
N GLU A 203 16.55 0.82 27.24
CA GLU A 203 16.60 1.67 28.43
C GLU A 203 15.88 3.00 28.16
N ILE A 204 16.11 3.61 26.99
CA ILE A 204 15.39 4.83 26.59
C ILE A 204 13.88 4.57 26.49
N ALA A 205 13.46 3.44 25.92
CA ALA A 205 12.03 3.10 25.80
C ALA A 205 11.37 2.98 27.17
N VAL A 206 12.04 2.30 28.10
CA VAL A 206 11.56 2.11 29.48
C VAL A 206 11.51 3.44 30.21
N THR A 207 12.62 4.19 30.28
CA THR A 207 12.70 5.43 31.04
C THR A 207 11.75 6.50 30.49
N THR A 208 11.62 6.63 29.16
CA THR A 208 10.69 7.58 28.54
C THR A 208 9.23 7.17 28.76
N THR A 209 8.95 5.87 28.89
CA THR A 209 7.60 5.41 29.24
C THR A 209 7.31 5.67 30.69
N ARG A 210 8.20 5.26 31.61
CA ARG A 210 8.05 5.45 33.07
C ARG A 210 7.80 6.90 33.44
N SER A 211 8.53 7.84 32.82
CA SER A 211 8.36 9.28 33.03
C SER A 211 7.06 9.88 32.47
N GLY A 212 6.21 9.08 31.81
CA GLY A 212 4.99 9.55 31.16
C GLY A 212 5.21 10.34 29.87
N ALA A 213 6.45 10.40 29.34
CA ALA A 213 6.75 11.13 28.11
C ALA A 213 6.32 10.37 26.85
N THR A 214 6.18 9.04 26.90
CA THR A 214 5.79 8.22 25.75
C THR A 214 4.30 8.33 25.42
N PHE A 215 3.46 8.37 26.45
CA PHE A 215 2.00 8.42 26.36
C PHE A 215 1.47 9.50 27.30
N ALA A 216 0.56 10.35 26.82
CA ALA A 216 -0.19 11.21 27.71
C ALA A 216 -0.96 10.36 28.74
N LYS A 217 -1.17 10.88 29.96
CA LYS A 217 -1.88 10.16 31.04
C LYS A 217 -3.23 9.59 30.57
N SER A 218 -4.00 10.37 29.80
CA SER A 218 -5.28 9.94 29.21
C SER A 218 -5.20 8.74 28.27
N VAL A 219 -4.00 8.42 27.76
CA VAL A 219 -3.75 7.30 26.85
C VAL A 219 -3.32 6.05 27.63
N SER A 220 -2.61 6.19 28.73
CA SER A 220 -1.98 5.09 29.48
C SER A 220 -2.70 4.68 30.76
N GLU A 221 -3.56 5.55 31.32
CA GLU A 221 -4.27 5.30 32.56
C GLU A 221 -5.15 4.03 32.49
N GLY A 222 -5.03 3.17 33.51
CA GLY A 222 -5.75 1.90 33.60
C GLY A 222 -5.30 0.80 32.62
N LYS A 223 -4.23 1.02 31.83
CA LYS A 223 -3.73 0.02 30.88
C LYS A 223 -2.52 -0.73 31.43
N SER A 224 -2.49 -2.03 31.16
CA SER A 224 -1.28 -2.84 31.34
C SER A 224 -0.35 -2.61 30.15
N LEU A 225 0.75 -1.89 30.37
CA LEU A 225 1.75 -1.62 29.34
C LEU A 225 2.83 -2.69 29.34
N VAL A 226 3.28 -3.08 28.15
CA VAL A 226 4.29 -4.12 27.92
C VAL A 226 5.32 -3.61 26.93
N LEU A 227 6.59 -3.69 27.31
CA LEU A 227 7.71 -3.48 26.41
C LEU A 227 7.88 -4.70 25.52
N CYS A 228 7.89 -4.47 24.21
CA CYS A 228 8.12 -5.48 23.20
C CYS A 228 9.39 -5.19 22.44
N LYS A 229 10.15 -6.24 22.13
CA LYS A 229 11.16 -6.21 21.08
C LYS A 229 10.46 -6.28 19.74
N VAL A 230 10.87 -5.42 18.82
CA VAL A 230 10.28 -5.33 17.48
C VAL A 230 11.36 -5.48 16.42
N GLU A 231 10.97 -6.07 15.30
CA GLU A 231 11.76 -5.99 14.07
C GLU A 231 11.22 -4.85 13.21
N CYS A 232 12.13 -3.98 12.79
CA CYS A 232 11.87 -2.75 12.06
C CYS A 232 12.47 -2.85 10.65
N ALA A 233 11.77 -2.32 9.65
CA ALA A 233 12.28 -2.24 8.28
C ALA A 233 11.67 -1.07 7.49
N GLY A 234 12.41 -0.56 6.51
CA GLY A 234 11.91 0.45 5.56
C GLY A 234 12.39 1.85 5.89
N LYS A 235 11.63 2.86 5.48
CA LYS A 235 11.95 4.26 5.77
C LYS A 235 11.83 4.51 7.28
N GLN A 236 12.77 5.28 7.81
CA GLN A 236 12.80 5.71 9.21
C GLN A 236 12.79 7.25 9.28
N VAL A 237 12.08 7.78 10.28
CA VAL A 237 12.00 9.21 10.58
C VAL A 237 12.26 9.40 12.06
N GLY A 238 13.26 10.23 12.41
CA GLY A 238 13.62 10.51 13.80
C GLY A 238 12.85 11.69 14.37
N TYR A 239 12.54 11.60 15.66
CA TYR A 239 11.96 12.66 16.46
C TYR A 239 12.83 12.91 17.70
N THR A 240 12.51 13.96 18.46
CA THR A 240 13.18 14.27 19.72
C THR A 240 12.97 13.15 20.76
N GLY A 241 13.87 13.06 21.74
CA GLY A 241 13.75 12.08 22.85
C GLY A 241 14.00 10.62 22.43
N GLY A 242 14.76 10.38 21.36
CA GLY A 242 15.12 9.02 20.92
C GLY A 242 13.98 8.22 20.29
N LYS A 243 12.83 8.87 20.02
CA LYS A 243 11.66 8.27 19.38
C LYS A 243 11.80 8.31 17.87
N TRP A 244 11.44 7.21 17.21
CA TRP A 244 11.49 7.07 15.76
C TRP A 244 10.16 6.55 15.23
N ALA A 245 9.83 6.83 13.97
CA ALA A 245 8.79 6.13 13.22
C ALA A 245 9.45 5.29 12.11
N VAL A 246 8.92 4.09 11.87
CA VAL A 246 9.37 3.18 10.81
C VAL A 246 8.22 2.75 9.92
N SER A 247 8.50 2.49 8.64
CA SER A 247 7.46 2.10 7.68
C SER A 247 6.90 0.69 7.91
N ARG A 248 7.70 -0.22 8.46
CA ARG A 248 7.32 -1.60 8.73
C ARG A 248 7.79 -2.00 10.10
N LEU A 249 6.90 -2.61 10.88
CA LEU A 249 7.20 -3.07 12.23
C LEU A 249 6.42 -4.36 12.52
N ARG A 250 7.07 -5.34 13.16
CA ARG A 250 6.40 -6.49 13.79
C ARG A 250 6.93 -6.74 15.17
N VAL A 251 6.07 -7.20 16.07
CA VAL A 251 6.50 -7.69 17.39
C VAL A 251 7.18 -9.03 17.18
N ILE A 252 8.39 -9.18 17.73
CA ILE A 252 9.12 -10.44 17.72
C ILE A 252 9.15 -11.11 19.09
N GLU A 253 9.11 -10.32 20.16
CA GLU A 253 9.23 -10.83 21.52
C GLU A 253 8.58 -9.84 22.51
N GLU A 254 7.88 -10.36 23.50
CA GLU A 254 7.46 -9.58 24.66
C GLU A 254 8.55 -9.65 25.73
N LEU A 255 8.93 -8.52 26.32
CA LEU A 255 10.07 -8.45 27.24
C LEU A 255 9.61 -8.32 28.68
N GLU A 256 9.00 -7.20 29.04
CA GLU A 256 8.62 -6.90 30.43
C GLU A 256 7.43 -5.95 30.51
N ALA A 257 6.70 -6.00 31.64
CA ALA A 257 5.69 -5.01 31.95
C ALA A 257 6.34 -3.66 32.28
N VAL A 258 5.71 -2.57 31.86
CA VAL A 258 6.18 -1.20 32.14
C VAL A 258 5.14 -0.46 32.95
N THR A 259 5.48 -0.13 34.19
CA THR A 259 4.64 0.69 35.07
C THR A 259 5.04 2.16 34.92
N LEU A 260 4.07 3.07 34.89
CA LEU A 260 4.37 4.50 34.95
C LEU A 260 4.78 4.88 36.37
N ASP A 261 5.75 5.78 36.49
CA ASP A 261 6.07 6.42 37.76
C ASP A 261 4.96 7.43 38.02
N VAL A 262 3.85 6.96 38.59
CA VAL A 262 2.74 7.83 38.99
C VAL A 262 3.28 8.67 40.14
N GLY A 263 3.56 9.95 39.87
CA GLY A 263 3.83 10.91 40.94
C GLY A 263 2.68 10.87 41.93
N THR A 264 2.99 10.45 43.15
CA THR A 264 2.24 10.81 44.37
C THR A 264 2.17 12.32 44.48
#